data_AF-A0A0C2FQ67-F1
#
_entry.id   AF-A0A0C2FQ67-F1
#
_cell.length_a   1.000
_cell.length_b   1.000
_cell.length_c   1.000
_cell.angle_alpha   90.00
_cell.angle_beta   90.00
_cell.angle_gamma   90.00
#
_symmetry.space_group_name_H-M   'P 1'
#
loop_
_entity.id
_entity.type
_entity.pdbx_description
1 polymer ?
#
loop_
_entity_poly.entity_id
_entity_poly.type
_entity_poly.pdbx_seq_one_letter_code
_entity_poly.pdbx_strand_id
1 'polypeptide(L)'
;LLCFQSYVQDYEKGIAGCYPHTTLRNAFVAADVNEIVNPKMMNASWESGLLFNTTVHFRKGAVRIPSDVYYELVRYIIERNGYEVGDSGLYLNEYQPNPYKPCFKNDCHPKGICIDVSNRSYRCECGAGFRELDPSDPGKKCIPTYGFNECEKKEDNECSENARCIDLEHLYKCECLPSYSDASPPGAVPGSICVLDYCSDVNFCPTNTTCKNMEQQAECRCDPGFTDIRKSDRRNALGLGDDTFCMHVRDVNECALGLTNCSGVAECIDRPIGYTCKCPDGYIDGNPDEPGRV
;
A
#
# COMPACT_ATOMS: atom_id res chain seq x y z
N LEU A 1 -44.10 18.62 -2.58
CA LEU A 1 -43.92 19.97 -2.00
C LEU A 1 -44.74 20.14 -0.70
N LEU A 2 -46.05 19.87 -0.70
CA LEU A 2 -46.87 19.98 0.53
C LEU A 2 -46.48 19.01 1.68
N CYS A 3 -45.92 17.83 1.37
CA CYS A 3 -45.60 16.81 2.38
C CYS A 3 -44.41 17.18 3.29
N PHE A 4 -43.44 17.99 2.82
CA PHE A 4 -42.28 18.37 3.64
C PHE A 4 -42.53 19.62 4.49
N GLN A 5 -43.53 20.43 4.13
CA GLN A 5 -43.80 21.68 4.82
C GLN A 5 -44.35 21.45 6.24
N SER A 6 -45.10 20.36 6.46
CA SER A 6 -45.51 19.95 7.80
C SER A 6 -44.31 19.52 8.65
N TYR A 7 -43.42 18.68 8.12
CA TYR A 7 -42.21 18.24 8.83
C TYR A 7 -41.29 19.40 9.24
N VAL A 8 -41.15 20.42 8.40
CA VAL A 8 -40.40 21.63 8.75
C VAL A 8 -41.03 22.34 9.94
N GLN A 9 -42.34 22.59 9.90
CA GLN A 9 -43.04 23.28 10.98
C GLN A 9 -43.01 22.50 12.29
N ASP A 10 -43.20 21.18 12.21
CA ASP A 10 -43.17 20.29 13.37
C ASP A 10 -41.76 20.27 13.97
N TYR A 11 -40.72 20.19 13.14
CA TYR A 11 -39.33 20.24 13.60
C TYR A 11 -38.97 21.57 14.25
N GLU A 12 -39.28 22.72 13.62
CA GLU A 12 -38.99 24.05 14.17
C GLU A 12 -39.68 24.28 15.51
N LYS A 13 -40.96 23.89 15.62
CA LYS A 13 -41.70 23.93 16.89
C LYS A 13 -41.10 22.99 17.93
N GLY A 14 -40.73 21.78 17.53
CA GLY A 14 -40.09 20.80 18.40
C GLY A 14 -38.78 21.32 18.99
N ILE A 15 -37.94 21.94 18.16
CA ILE A 15 -36.69 22.59 18.59
C ILE A 15 -36.98 23.74 19.56
N ALA A 16 -37.98 24.58 19.25
CA ALA A 16 -38.41 25.65 20.13
C ALA A 16 -38.95 25.12 21.48
N GLY A 17 -39.58 23.94 21.49
CA GLY A 17 -40.02 23.23 22.69
C GLY A 17 -38.88 22.62 23.51
N CYS A 18 -37.73 22.33 22.90
CA CYS A 18 -36.58 21.75 23.59
C CYS A 18 -35.77 22.78 24.40
N TYR A 19 -35.46 23.94 23.82
CA TYR A 19 -34.56 24.93 24.45
C TYR A 19 -35.03 25.47 25.82
N PRO A 20 -36.33 25.59 26.14
CA PRO A 20 -36.80 25.90 27.49
C PRO A 20 -36.27 24.98 28.60
N HIS A 21 -35.86 23.75 28.25
CA HIS A 21 -35.33 22.75 29.16
C HIS A 21 -33.79 22.71 29.23
N THR A 22 -33.10 23.57 28.50
CA THR A 22 -31.63 23.67 28.49
C THR A 22 -31.14 24.88 29.29
N THR A 23 -29.82 25.08 29.39
CA THR A 23 -29.27 26.27 30.08
C THR A 23 -29.52 27.55 29.29
N LEU A 24 -29.83 27.42 27.99
CA LEU A 24 -30.10 28.50 27.05
C LEU A 24 -31.58 28.92 26.99
N ARG A 25 -32.43 28.45 27.90
CA ARG A 25 -33.89 28.70 27.93
C ARG A 25 -34.33 30.16 27.78
N ASN A 26 -33.58 31.10 28.34
CA ASN A 26 -33.91 32.54 28.30
C ASN A 26 -33.29 33.27 27.10
N ALA A 27 -32.50 32.56 26.29
CA ALA A 27 -31.68 33.09 25.22
C ALA A 27 -32.18 32.70 23.84
N PHE A 28 -32.88 31.56 23.70
CA PHE A 28 -33.43 31.10 22.43
C PHE A 28 -34.43 32.11 21.85
N VAL A 29 -34.40 32.28 20.52
CA VAL A 29 -35.26 33.20 19.76
C VAL A 29 -36.09 32.44 18.74
N ALA A 30 -35.45 31.68 17.86
CA ALA A 30 -36.10 30.98 16.76
C ALA A 30 -35.21 29.84 16.23
N ALA A 31 -35.81 28.91 15.50
CA ALA A 31 -35.13 27.88 14.73
C ALA A 31 -35.71 27.88 13.32
N ASP A 32 -34.84 27.87 12.31
CA ASP A 32 -35.21 27.97 10.91
C ASP A 32 -34.56 26.82 10.14
N VAL A 33 -35.35 25.99 9.49
CA VAL A 33 -34.85 24.91 8.61
C VAL A 33 -34.44 25.52 7.29
N ASN A 34 -33.15 25.41 6.96
CA ASN A 34 -32.59 25.87 5.70
C ASN A 34 -32.93 24.91 4.56
N GLU A 35 -32.77 23.59 4.80
CA GLU A 35 -33.03 22.53 3.82
C GLU A 35 -33.21 21.17 4.50
N ILE A 36 -33.83 20.23 3.78
CA ILE A 36 -33.89 18.82 4.14
C ILE A 36 -33.03 18.03 3.16
N VAL A 37 -32.00 17.37 3.67
CA VAL A 37 -31.01 16.62 2.89
C VAL A 37 -31.28 15.12 3.01
N ASN A 38 -30.96 14.38 1.95
CA ASN A 38 -31.00 12.92 2.00
C ASN A 38 -29.84 12.41 2.89
N PRO A 39 -30.11 11.65 3.97
CA PRO A 39 -29.06 11.19 4.90
C PRO A 39 -27.99 10.32 4.22
N LYS A 40 -28.32 9.64 3.10
CA LYS A 40 -27.34 8.89 2.28
C LYS A 40 -26.19 9.76 1.75
N MET A 41 -26.39 11.07 1.64
CA MET A 41 -25.35 12.00 1.20
C MET A 41 -24.28 12.24 2.27
N MET A 42 -24.59 12.03 3.55
CA MET A 42 -23.63 12.16 4.66
C MET A 42 -23.00 10.82 5.01
N ASN A 43 -23.79 9.75 5.00
CA ASN A 43 -23.32 8.40 5.23
C ASN A 43 -24.15 7.43 4.40
N ALA A 44 -23.49 6.71 3.48
CA ALA A 44 -24.16 5.77 2.59
C ALA A 44 -24.93 4.66 3.32
N SER A 45 -24.56 4.37 4.58
CA SER A 45 -25.22 3.37 5.43
C SER A 45 -26.58 3.83 5.96
N TRP A 46 -26.91 5.13 5.90
CA TRP A 46 -28.17 5.66 6.39
C TRP A 46 -29.28 5.53 5.33
N GLU A 47 -29.98 4.40 5.35
CA GLU A 47 -30.94 4.08 4.29
C GLU A 47 -32.30 4.82 4.38
N SER A 48 -32.63 5.35 5.55
CA SER A 48 -33.92 5.98 5.85
C SER A 48 -33.78 7.17 6.79
N GLY A 49 -34.74 8.10 6.75
CA GLY A 49 -34.81 9.28 7.62
C GLY A 49 -34.72 10.59 6.85
N LEU A 50 -34.72 11.70 7.59
CA LEU A 50 -34.58 13.06 7.06
C LEU A 50 -33.44 13.76 7.81
N LEU A 51 -32.55 14.42 7.07
CA LEU A 51 -31.50 15.23 7.68
C LEU A 51 -31.87 16.71 7.57
N PHE A 52 -32.10 17.37 8.70
CA PHE A 52 -32.45 18.78 8.73
C PHE A 52 -31.18 19.63 8.87
N ASN A 53 -30.96 20.54 7.92
CA ASN A 53 -29.99 21.61 8.05
C ASN A 53 -30.72 22.82 8.66
N THR A 54 -30.34 23.18 9.89
CA THR A 54 -31.11 24.15 10.69
C THR A 54 -30.21 25.23 11.25
N THR A 55 -30.66 26.47 11.15
CA THR A 55 -30.06 27.62 11.84
C THR A 55 -30.87 27.89 13.11
N VAL A 56 -30.19 28.05 14.25
CA VAL A 56 -30.83 28.38 15.53
C VAL A 56 -30.36 29.74 16.02
N HIS A 57 -31.32 30.60 16.34
CA HIS A 57 -31.12 32.00 16.68
C HIS A 57 -31.19 32.21 18.19
N PHE A 58 -30.21 32.93 18.73
CA PHE A 58 -30.12 33.29 20.15
C PHE A 58 -29.93 34.79 20.32
N ARG A 59 -30.31 35.31 21.49
CA ARG A 59 -30.03 36.67 21.89
C ARG A 59 -28.52 36.92 21.88
N LYS A 60 -28.12 38.07 21.32
CA LYS A 60 -26.71 38.48 21.21
C LYS A 60 -26.04 38.44 22.58
N GLY A 61 -24.89 37.77 22.66
CA GLY A 61 -24.08 37.66 23.88
C GLY A 61 -24.50 36.55 24.84
N ALA A 62 -25.58 35.80 24.57
CA ALA A 62 -26.05 34.74 25.45
C ALA A 62 -25.34 33.39 25.24
N VAL A 63 -24.85 33.11 24.03
CA VAL A 63 -24.10 31.89 23.71
C VAL A 63 -22.61 32.18 23.78
N ARG A 64 -21.89 31.49 24.67
CA ARG A 64 -20.44 31.64 24.82
C ARG A 64 -19.66 30.76 23.85
N ILE A 65 -20.07 29.49 23.71
CA ILE A 65 -19.45 28.51 22.82
C ILE A 65 -20.54 27.98 21.89
N PRO A 66 -20.41 28.14 20.55
CA PRO A 66 -21.44 27.69 19.61
C PRO A 66 -21.79 26.19 19.75
N SER A 67 -20.82 25.34 20.07
CA SER A 67 -21.05 23.90 20.22
C SER A 67 -22.00 23.54 21.36
N ASP A 68 -22.06 24.37 22.41
CA ASP A 68 -22.94 24.12 23.56
C ASP A 68 -24.41 24.13 23.13
N VAL A 69 -24.76 24.94 22.14
CA VAL A 69 -26.10 25.00 21.55
C VAL A 69 -26.55 23.63 21.04
N TYR A 70 -25.69 22.96 20.27
CA TYR A 70 -25.97 21.65 19.70
C TYR A 70 -25.95 20.56 20.77
N TYR A 71 -24.90 20.51 21.60
CA TYR A 71 -24.76 19.44 22.59
C TYR A 71 -25.86 19.48 23.65
N GLU A 72 -26.27 20.66 24.12
CA GLU A 72 -27.35 20.75 25.09
C GLU A 72 -28.69 20.31 24.52
N LEU A 73 -28.98 20.68 23.27
CA LEU A 73 -30.19 20.28 22.57
C LEU A 73 -30.24 18.76 22.38
N VAL A 74 -29.20 18.17 21.77
CA VAL A 74 -29.14 16.73 21.50
C VAL A 74 -29.18 15.93 22.79
N ARG A 75 -28.43 16.36 23.83
CA ARG A 75 -28.45 15.72 25.15
C ARG A 75 -29.84 15.75 25.77
N TYR A 76 -30.53 16.88 25.74
CA TYR A 76 -31.91 16.97 26.26
C TYR A 76 -32.84 15.98 25.53
N ILE A 77 -32.82 15.98 24.20
CA ILE A 77 -33.70 15.15 23.40
C ILE A 77 -33.48 13.66 23.70
N ILE A 78 -32.22 13.20 23.65
CA ILE A 78 -31.88 11.78 23.84
C ILE A 78 -32.08 11.35 25.30
N GLU A 79 -31.49 12.08 26.25
CA GLU A 79 -31.42 11.61 27.65
C GLU A 79 -32.67 11.94 28.47
N ARG A 80 -33.43 12.97 28.09
CA ARG A 80 -34.54 13.48 28.92
C ARG A 80 -35.89 13.50 28.23
N ASN A 81 -35.93 13.48 26.89
CA ASN A 81 -37.17 13.56 26.13
C ASN A 81 -37.45 12.31 25.27
N GLY A 82 -36.81 11.17 25.58
CA GLY A 82 -37.11 9.90 24.93
C GLY A 82 -36.89 9.93 23.42
N TYR A 83 -35.84 10.61 22.96
CA TYR A 83 -35.49 10.85 21.55
C TYR A 83 -36.46 11.77 20.79
N GLU A 84 -37.57 12.22 21.38
CA GLU A 84 -38.52 13.10 20.72
C GLU A 84 -38.00 14.54 20.65
N VAL A 85 -38.15 15.18 19.50
CA VAL A 85 -37.80 16.59 19.30
C VAL A 85 -38.96 17.44 19.83
N GLY A 86 -38.91 17.83 21.10
CA GLY A 86 -39.98 18.56 21.77
C GLY A 86 -41.22 17.69 21.93
N ASP A 87 -42.34 18.14 21.38
CA ASP A 87 -43.63 17.42 21.31
C ASP A 87 -44.12 17.30 19.86
N SER A 88 -43.16 17.27 18.92
CA SER A 88 -43.43 17.32 17.48
C SER A 88 -43.81 15.99 16.85
N GLY A 89 -43.66 14.85 17.56
CA GLY A 89 -43.76 13.52 16.97
C GLY A 89 -42.60 13.13 16.05
N LEU A 90 -41.53 13.93 16.00
CA LEU A 90 -40.28 13.60 15.30
C LEU A 90 -39.25 13.09 16.29
N TYR A 91 -38.46 12.09 15.89
CA TYR A 91 -37.49 11.44 16.76
C TYR A 91 -36.07 11.53 16.19
N LEU A 92 -35.10 11.84 17.04
CA LEU A 92 -33.69 11.79 16.67
C LEU A 92 -33.20 10.35 16.57
N ASN A 93 -32.43 10.07 15.52
CA ASN A 93 -31.61 8.87 15.45
C ASN A 93 -30.52 8.92 16.56
N GLU A 94 -30.19 7.79 17.17
CA GLU A 94 -29.12 7.67 18.17
C GLU A 94 -27.77 8.20 17.64
N TYR A 95 -27.54 8.07 16.34
CA TYR A 95 -26.36 8.59 15.65
C TYR A 95 -26.70 9.90 14.94
N GLN A 96 -26.30 11.02 15.56
CA GLN A 96 -26.40 12.34 14.96
C GLN A 96 -25.05 12.80 14.37
N PRO A 97 -25.02 13.29 13.11
CA PRO A 97 -23.81 13.91 12.58
C PRO A 97 -23.51 15.18 13.38
N ASN A 98 -22.30 15.27 13.91
CA ASN A 98 -21.92 16.37 14.80
C ASN A 98 -21.26 17.50 13.99
N PRO A 99 -21.90 18.68 13.85
CA PRO A 99 -21.37 19.78 13.04
C PRO A 99 -20.06 20.39 13.53
N TYR A 100 -19.63 20.03 14.74
CA TYR A 100 -18.38 20.48 15.36
C TYR A 100 -17.28 19.41 15.31
N LYS A 101 -17.54 18.27 14.67
CA LYS A 101 -16.53 17.24 14.43
C LYS A 101 -15.94 17.36 13.02
N PRO A 102 -14.63 17.07 12.85
CA PRO A 102 -13.97 17.20 11.55
C PRO A 102 -14.65 16.42 10.43
N CYS A 103 -15.23 15.25 10.72
CA CYS A 103 -15.94 14.46 9.71
C CYS A 103 -17.23 15.08 9.16
N PHE A 104 -17.80 16.12 9.76
CA PHE A 104 -19.06 16.70 9.29
C PHE A 104 -18.97 17.35 7.91
N LYS A 105 -17.81 17.93 7.58
CA LYS A 105 -17.50 18.50 6.27
C LYS A 105 -16.21 17.88 5.74
N ASN A 106 -16.18 16.56 5.74
CA ASN A 106 -15.10 15.83 5.12
C ASN A 106 -15.21 15.90 3.60
N ASP A 107 -14.12 15.58 2.95
CA ASP A 107 -13.96 15.49 1.50
C ASP A 107 -13.61 14.05 1.07
N CYS A 108 -14.02 13.05 1.88
CA CYS A 108 -13.86 11.64 1.57
C CYS A 108 -14.65 11.26 0.31
N HIS A 109 -14.24 10.18 -0.35
CA HIS A 109 -15.02 9.60 -1.42
C HIS A 109 -16.43 9.21 -0.93
N PRO A 110 -17.49 9.25 -1.77
CA PRO A 110 -18.84 8.82 -1.36
C PRO A 110 -18.95 7.37 -0.90
N LYS A 111 -17.94 6.54 -1.22
CA LYS A 111 -17.79 5.14 -0.77
C LYS A 111 -16.72 4.98 0.32
N GLY A 112 -16.16 6.08 0.78
CA GLY A 112 -15.23 6.14 1.89
C GLY A 112 -15.96 6.33 3.22
N ILE A 113 -15.26 5.98 4.30
CA ILE A 113 -15.65 6.16 5.69
C ILE A 113 -14.74 7.26 6.26
N CYS A 114 -15.36 8.27 6.88
CA CYS A 114 -14.61 9.30 7.59
C CYS A 114 -14.41 8.90 9.06
N ILE A 115 -13.18 9.04 9.55
CA ILE A 115 -12.81 8.77 10.94
C ILE A 115 -12.19 10.02 11.56
N ASP A 116 -12.79 10.50 12.65
CA ASP A 116 -12.23 11.60 13.45
C ASP A 116 -10.93 11.13 14.12
N VAL A 117 -9.82 11.84 13.86
CA VAL A 117 -8.50 11.55 14.45
C VAL A 117 -8.25 12.45 15.65
N SER A 118 -8.65 13.71 15.56
CA SER A 118 -8.55 14.69 16.64
C SER A 118 -9.74 15.66 16.60
N ASN A 119 -9.75 16.69 17.45
CA ASN A 119 -10.78 17.73 17.39
C ASN A 119 -10.70 18.61 16.12
N ARG A 120 -9.62 18.52 15.34
CA ARG A 120 -9.42 19.33 14.12
C ARG A 120 -9.02 18.53 12.88
N SER A 121 -8.80 17.24 13.01
CA SER A 121 -8.37 16.38 11.90
C SER A 121 -9.23 15.13 11.81
N TYR A 122 -9.44 14.68 10.57
CA TYR A 122 -10.01 13.39 10.23
C TYR A 122 -9.09 12.68 9.25
N ARG A 123 -9.35 11.41 9.01
CA ARG A 123 -8.82 10.66 7.88
C ARG A 123 -9.97 9.94 7.17
N CYS A 124 -9.78 9.61 5.91
CA CYS A 124 -10.70 8.80 5.15
C CYS A 124 -10.10 7.41 4.94
N GLU A 125 -10.97 6.42 4.81
CA GLU A 125 -10.60 5.07 4.37
C GLU A 125 -11.70 4.53 3.46
N CYS A 126 -11.38 3.64 2.52
CA CYS A 126 -12.42 3.03 1.69
C CYS A 126 -13.29 2.07 2.51
N GLY A 127 -14.61 2.12 2.25
CA GLY A 127 -15.55 1.22 2.91
C GLY A 127 -15.42 -0.24 2.45
N ALA A 128 -16.13 -1.13 3.12
CA ALA A 128 -16.11 -2.56 2.79
C ALA A 128 -16.51 -2.82 1.33
N GLY A 129 -15.74 -3.67 0.64
CA GLY A 129 -15.93 -3.98 -0.78
C GLY A 129 -15.37 -2.92 -1.74
N PHE A 130 -14.61 -1.95 -1.23
CA PHE A 130 -13.87 -0.98 -2.03
C PHE A 130 -12.38 -1.01 -1.67
N ARG A 131 -11.51 -0.88 -2.66
CA ARG A 131 -10.06 -0.76 -2.47
C ARG A 131 -9.59 0.67 -2.65
N GLU A 132 -8.49 0.97 -1.97
CA GLU A 132 -7.70 2.17 -2.15
C GLU A 132 -6.87 2.08 -3.44
N LEU A 133 -6.80 3.19 -4.18
CA LEU A 133 -5.91 3.31 -5.34
C LEU A 133 -4.71 4.21 -5.05
N ASP A 134 -4.86 5.21 -4.19
CA ASP A 134 -3.80 6.15 -3.87
C ASP A 134 -3.48 6.10 -2.37
N PRO A 135 -2.39 5.40 -1.97
CA PRO A 135 -1.95 5.39 -0.58
C PRO A 135 -1.58 6.77 -0.01
N SER A 136 -1.31 7.75 -0.88
CA SER A 136 -0.95 9.12 -0.47
C SER A 136 -2.15 10.00 -0.17
N ASP A 137 -3.33 9.67 -0.71
CA ASP A 137 -4.60 10.35 -0.44
C ASP A 137 -5.71 9.34 -0.10
N PRO A 138 -5.61 8.67 1.07
CA PRO A 138 -6.46 7.54 1.42
C PRO A 138 -7.93 7.94 1.55
N GLY A 139 -8.82 7.04 1.16
CA GLY A 139 -10.27 7.15 1.21
C GLY A 139 -10.86 8.17 0.24
N LYS A 140 -10.07 8.68 -0.73
CA LYS A 140 -10.52 9.64 -1.74
C LYS A 140 -10.80 9.02 -3.11
N LYS A 141 -10.15 7.91 -3.45
CA LYS A 141 -10.41 7.16 -4.67
C LYS A 141 -10.71 5.69 -4.34
N CYS A 142 -11.99 5.41 -4.09
CA CYS A 142 -12.45 4.08 -3.73
C CYS A 142 -13.14 3.39 -4.90
N ILE A 143 -12.54 2.32 -5.41
CA ILE A 143 -13.11 1.51 -6.51
C ILE A 143 -13.62 0.15 -5.98
N PRO A 144 -14.72 -0.40 -6.54
CA PRO A 144 -15.26 -1.68 -6.10
C PRO A 144 -14.25 -2.82 -6.28
N THR A 145 -14.25 -3.80 -5.36
CA THR A 145 -13.37 -4.98 -5.46
C THR A 145 -14.00 -6.16 -6.22
N TYR A 146 -15.22 -6.00 -6.72
CA TYR A 146 -15.97 -7.03 -7.42
C TYR A 146 -16.73 -6.42 -8.59
N GLY A 147 -16.63 -7.05 -9.76
CA GLY A 147 -17.36 -6.64 -10.96
C GLY A 147 -17.00 -5.24 -11.47
N PHE A 148 -15.78 -4.78 -11.21
CA PHE A 148 -15.23 -3.54 -11.75
C PHE A 148 -14.00 -3.89 -12.58
N ASN A 149 -13.92 -3.39 -13.82
CA ASN A 149 -12.82 -3.72 -14.71
C ASN A 149 -11.70 -2.68 -14.61
N GLU A 150 -10.67 -2.99 -13.83
CA GLU A 150 -9.51 -2.11 -13.63
C GLU A 150 -8.64 -1.97 -14.89
N CYS A 151 -8.80 -2.84 -15.88
CA CYS A 151 -8.00 -2.82 -17.10
C CYS A 151 -8.53 -1.86 -18.16
N GLU A 152 -9.75 -1.29 -17.99
CA GLU A 152 -10.30 -0.31 -18.95
C GLU A 152 -9.52 1.01 -18.93
N LYS A 153 -8.99 1.40 -17.77
CA LYS A 153 -8.26 2.66 -17.57
C LYS A 153 -6.95 2.39 -16.86
N LYS A 154 -5.88 3.01 -17.36
CA LYS A 154 -4.54 2.80 -16.80
C LYS A 154 -4.46 3.28 -15.35
N GLU A 155 -5.15 4.36 -15.02
CA GLU A 155 -5.16 4.94 -13.68
C GLU A 155 -5.89 4.10 -12.60
N ASP A 156 -6.53 3.01 -13.01
CA ASP A 156 -7.31 2.13 -12.12
C ASP A 156 -6.62 0.79 -11.85
N ASN A 157 -5.41 0.58 -12.40
CA ASN A 157 -4.56 -0.58 -12.12
C ASN A 157 -3.09 -0.19 -11.93
N GLU A 158 -2.35 -1.07 -11.27
CA GLU A 158 -0.95 -0.87 -10.90
C GLU A 158 0.00 -1.68 -11.80
N CYS A 159 -0.48 -2.19 -12.94
CA CYS A 159 0.34 -3.00 -13.85
C CYS A 159 1.52 -2.21 -14.41
N SER A 160 2.63 -2.88 -14.70
CA SER A 160 3.72 -2.28 -15.47
C SER A 160 3.23 -1.90 -16.88
N GLU A 161 3.88 -0.93 -17.51
CA GLU A 161 3.72 -0.67 -18.96
C GLU A 161 4.14 -1.90 -19.80
N ASN A 162 5.05 -2.71 -19.27
CA ASN A 162 5.50 -3.96 -19.91
C ASN A 162 4.72 -5.19 -19.40
N ALA A 163 3.50 -4.99 -18.91
CA ALA A 163 2.61 -6.06 -18.47
C ALA A 163 1.25 -5.97 -19.17
N ARG A 164 0.64 -7.13 -19.42
CA ARG A 164 -0.77 -7.21 -19.78
C ARG A 164 -1.62 -7.18 -18.51
N CYS A 165 -2.63 -6.32 -18.49
CA CYS A 165 -3.66 -6.31 -17.46
C CYS A 165 -4.74 -7.35 -17.81
N ILE A 166 -5.18 -8.12 -16.83
CA ILE A 166 -6.23 -9.13 -16.97
C ILE A 166 -7.27 -8.88 -15.89
N ASP A 167 -8.46 -8.49 -16.33
CA ASP A 167 -9.64 -8.31 -15.50
C ASP A 167 -10.12 -9.66 -14.95
N LEU A 168 -10.53 -9.69 -13.68
CA LEU A 168 -11.07 -10.85 -13.01
C LEU A 168 -12.41 -10.49 -12.36
N GLU A 169 -13.19 -11.50 -11.97
CA GLU A 169 -14.44 -11.26 -11.25
C GLU A 169 -14.21 -10.53 -9.91
N HIS A 170 -13.11 -10.87 -9.25
CA HIS A 170 -12.57 -10.17 -8.08
C HIS A 170 -11.22 -9.56 -8.45
N LEU A 171 -11.16 -8.22 -8.51
CA LEU A 171 -9.95 -7.46 -8.85
C LEU A 171 -9.41 -7.79 -10.24
N TYR A 172 -8.11 -7.59 -10.43
CA TYR A 172 -7.37 -7.84 -11.66
C TYR A 172 -6.02 -8.48 -11.32
N LYS A 173 -5.32 -8.96 -12.35
CA LYS A 173 -3.90 -9.36 -12.26
C LYS A 173 -3.09 -8.79 -13.41
N CYS A 174 -1.79 -8.62 -13.17
CA CYS A 174 -0.84 -8.23 -14.21
C CYS A 174 0.05 -9.43 -14.55
N GLU A 175 0.34 -9.59 -15.83
CA GLU A 175 1.31 -10.58 -16.29
C GLU A 175 2.33 -9.89 -17.18
N CYS A 176 3.62 -10.02 -16.85
CA CYS A 176 4.68 -9.44 -17.69
C CYS A 176 4.59 -9.98 -19.12
N LEU A 177 4.85 -9.09 -20.08
CA LEU A 177 4.91 -9.46 -21.49
C LEU A 177 6.09 -10.41 -21.75
N PRO A 178 6.08 -11.15 -22.88
CA PRO A 178 7.24 -11.94 -23.29
C PRO A 178 8.53 -11.11 -23.30
N SER A 179 9.65 -11.72 -22.91
CA SER A 179 10.95 -11.08 -22.70
C SER A 179 11.02 -10.15 -21.48
N TYR A 180 10.00 -10.12 -20.61
CA TYR A 180 10.06 -9.43 -19.32
C TYR A 180 9.81 -10.40 -18.17
N SER A 181 10.42 -10.10 -17.03
CA SER A 181 10.28 -10.85 -15.77
C SER A 181 9.75 -9.95 -14.66
N ASP A 182 9.00 -10.53 -13.73
CA ASP A 182 8.44 -9.82 -12.59
C ASP A 182 9.54 -9.48 -11.57
N ALA A 183 9.71 -8.20 -11.30
CA ALA A 183 10.62 -7.66 -10.29
C ALA A 183 9.87 -6.90 -9.18
N SER A 184 8.55 -7.14 -9.05
CA SER A 184 7.73 -6.50 -8.04
C SER A 184 8.18 -6.89 -6.62
N PRO A 185 8.24 -5.93 -5.67
CA PRO A 185 8.63 -6.24 -4.29
C PRO A 185 7.58 -7.10 -3.58
N PRO A 186 7.96 -7.84 -2.51
CA PRO A 186 7.01 -8.63 -1.74
C PRO A 186 5.83 -7.78 -1.24
N GLY A 187 4.61 -8.22 -1.53
CA GLY A 187 3.37 -7.53 -1.14
C GLY A 187 2.84 -6.53 -2.17
N ALA A 188 3.61 -6.19 -3.21
CA ALA A 188 3.06 -5.49 -4.37
C ALA A 188 2.30 -6.44 -5.31
N VAL A 189 1.52 -5.87 -6.22
CA VAL A 189 0.82 -6.63 -7.26
C VAL A 189 1.88 -7.26 -8.18
N PRO A 190 1.92 -8.59 -8.38
CA PRO A 190 2.83 -9.23 -9.32
C PRO A 190 2.66 -8.66 -10.73
N GLY A 191 3.75 -8.38 -11.43
CA GLY A 191 3.74 -7.72 -12.74
C GLY A 191 3.48 -6.21 -12.70
N SER A 192 3.46 -5.60 -11.51
CA SER A 192 3.49 -4.12 -11.37
C SER A 192 4.84 -3.54 -11.80
N ILE A 193 5.91 -4.31 -11.64
CA ILE A 193 7.25 -3.97 -12.14
C ILE A 193 7.73 -5.13 -13.01
N CYS A 194 7.83 -4.88 -14.32
CA CYS A 194 8.36 -5.84 -15.27
C CYS A 194 9.67 -5.30 -15.87
N VAL A 195 10.76 -6.02 -15.63
CA VAL A 195 12.10 -5.70 -16.15
C VAL A 195 12.47 -6.66 -17.27
N LEU A 196 13.35 -6.24 -18.17
CA LEU A 196 13.78 -7.10 -19.28
C LEU A 196 14.39 -8.39 -18.71
N ASP A 197 13.97 -9.52 -19.28
CA ASP A 197 14.52 -10.84 -18.96
C ASP A 197 15.66 -11.17 -19.92
N TYR A 198 16.88 -10.83 -19.50
CA TYR A 198 18.10 -11.13 -20.24
C TYR A 198 18.37 -12.64 -20.35
N CYS A 199 17.72 -13.47 -19.51
CA CYS A 199 17.82 -14.92 -19.52
C CYS A 199 16.75 -15.61 -20.38
N SER A 200 15.83 -14.84 -20.97
CA SER A 200 14.81 -15.41 -21.86
C SER A 200 15.40 -15.95 -23.18
N ASP A 201 16.61 -15.54 -23.54
CA ASP A 201 17.36 -16.10 -24.68
C ASP A 201 18.12 -17.37 -24.25
N VAL A 202 17.74 -18.50 -24.84
CA VAL A 202 18.18 -19.86 -24.49
C VAL A 202 19.69 -20.08 -24.69
N ASN A 203 20.40 -19.16 -25.36
CA ASN A 203 21.85 -19.25 -25.59
C ASN A 203 22.67 -18.09 -25.01
N PHE A 204 22.11 -17.30 -24.09
CA PHE A 204 22.86 -16.18 -23.50
C PHE A 204 24.09 -16.64 -22.70
N CYS A 205 23.98 -17.78 -22.00
CA CYS A 205 25.03 -18.29 -21.13
C CYS A 205 25.66 -19.60 -21.68
N PRO A 206 27.00 -19.75 -21.62
CA PRO A 206 27.66 -20.98 -22.06
C PRO A 206 27.28 -22.22 -21.24
N THR A 207 27.63 -23.40 -21.74
CA THR A 207 27.39 -24.68 -21.05
C THR A 207 28.00 -24.71 -19.65
N ASN A 208 27.39 -25.49 -18.75
CA ASN A 208 27.75 -25.61 -17.33
C ASN A 208 27.57 -24.30 -16.52
N THR A 209 26.72 -23.40 -17.04
CA THR A 209 26.34 -22.18 -16.35
C THR A 209 24.84 -21.99 -16.37
N THR A 210 24.33 -21.42 -15.29
CA THR A 210 22.94 -20.98 -15.14
C THR A 210 22.89 -19.46 -15.30
N CYS A 211 21.98 -18.98 -16.15
CA CYS A 211 21.72 -17.55 -16.29
C CYS A 211 20.96 -17.02 -15.08
N LYS A 212 21.44 -15.91 -14.50
CA LYS A 212 20.74 -15.16 -13.46
C LYS A 212 20.40 -13.77 -14.00
N ASN A 213 19.11 -13.46 -14.06
CA ASN A 213 18.65 -12.14 -14.46
C ASN A 213 19.00 -11.13 -13.35
N MET A 214 19.67 -10.04 -13.71
CA MET A 214 19.96 -8.90 -12.83
C MET A 214 19.22 -7.67 -13.35
N GLU A 215 19.23 -6.58 -12.58
CA GLU A 215 18.46 -5.36 -12.89
C GLU A 215 18.79 -4.75 -14.26
N GLN A 216 20.06 -4.81 -14.70
CA GLN A 216 20.53 -4.17 -15.94
C GLN A 216 21.34 -5.12 -16.85
N GLN A 217 21.50 -6.39 -16.48
CA GLN A 217 22.28 -7.36 -17.25
C GLN A 217 21.90 -8.80 -16.86
N ALA A 218 22.29 -9.78 -17.66
CA ALA A 218 22.36 -11.17 -17.19
C ALA A 218 23.76 -11.50 -16.67
N GLU A 219 23.82 -12.30 -15.61
CA GLU A 219 25.05 -12.88 -15.08
C GLU A 219 25.02 -14.41 -15.24
N CYS A 220 26.00 -14.97 -15.92
CA CYS A 220 26.20 -16.42 -15.97
C CYS A 220 26.95 -16.90 -14.73
N ARG A 221 26.35 -17.82 -13.96
CA ARG A 221 26.92 -18.43 -12.76
C ARG A 221 27.20 -19.90 -13.01
N CYS A 222 28.33 -20.41 -12.54
CA CYS A 222 28.65 -21.83 -12.69
C CYS A 222 27.63 -22.72 -11.98
N ASP A 223 27.31 -23.83 -12.60
CA ASP A 223 26.46 -24.86 -12.01
C ASP A 223 27.16 -25.54 -10.82
N PRO A 224 26.41 -26.18 -9.90
CA PRO A 224 27.01 -26.91 -8.78
C PRO A 224 28.03 -27.95 -9.26
N GLY A 225 29.22 -27.96 -8.66
CA GLY A 225 30.32 -28.84 -9.07
C GLY A 225 31.22 -28.27 -10.17
N PHE A 226 31.03 -27.01 -10.56
CA PHE A 226 31.91 -26.30 -11.50
C PHE A 226 32.55 -25.07 -10.83
N THR A 227 33.82 -24.82 -11.19
CA THR A 227 34.61 -23.66 -10.74
C THR A 227 34.67 -22.62 -11.85
N ASP A 228 34.50 -21.35 -11.47
CA ASP A 228 34.66 -20.21 -12.37
C ASP A 228 36.14 -19.99 -12.69
N ILE A 229 36.50 -20.17 -13.95
CA ILE A 229 37.88 -20.03 -14.41
C ILE A 229 38.14 -18.69 -15.10
N ARG A 230 37.13 -17.82 -15.26
CA ARG A 230 37.22 -16.57 -16.05
C ARG A 230 38.33 -15.63 -15.59
N LYS A 231 38.65 -15.66 -14.30
CA LYS A 231 39.70 -14.82 -13.67
C LYS A 231 41.13 -15.24 -14.04
N SER A 232 41.32 -16.37 -14.72
CA SER A 232 42.65 -16.83 -15.11
C SER A 232 43.12 -16.13 -16.38
N ASP A 233 44.27 -15.47 -16.31
CA ASP A 233 44.94 -14.88 -17.48
C ASP A 233 45.57 -15.96 -18.40
N ARG A 234 45.62 -17.21 -17.94
CA ARG A 234 46.28 -18.32 -18.65
C ARG A 234 45.34 -19.16 -19.51
N ARG A 235 44.05 -18.82 -19.55
CA ARG A 235 43.01 -19.57 -20.29
C ARG A 235 43.38 -19.76 -21.77
N ASN A 236 43.80 -18.69 -22.43
CA ASN A 236 44.13 -18.72 -23.86
C ASN A 236 45.35 -19.60 -24.14
N ALA A 237 46.35 -19.57 -23.26
CA ALA A 237 47.54 -20.42 -23.39
C ALA A 237 47.23 -21.91 -23.21
N LEU A 238 46.17 -22.25 -22.47
CA LEU A 238 45.68 -23.61 -22.25
C LEU A 238 44.66 -24.06 -23.31
N GLY A 239 44.41 -23.25 -24.35
CA GLY A 239 43.46 -23.57 -25.40
C GLY A 239 41.99 -23.56 -24.96
N LEU A 240 41.68 -22.89 -23.85
CA LEU A 240 40.30 -22.73 -23.38
C LEU A 240 39.65 -21.60 -24.18
N GLY A 241 38.51 -21.90 -24.81
CA GLY A 241 37.78 -20.92 -25.62
C GLY A 241 37.17 -19.80 -24.77
N ASP A 242 36.87 -18.67 -25.43
CA ASP A 242 36.29 -17.49 -24.78
C ASP A 242 34.99 -17.84 -24.02
N ASP A 243 34.14 -18.70 -24.62
CA ASP A 243 32.88 -19.20 -24.05
C ASP A 243 33.06 -20.25 -22.93
N THR A 244 34.28 -20.62 -22.55
CA THR A 244 34.51 -21.60 -21.47
C THR A 244 34.63 -20.89 -20.12
N PHE A 245 33.51 -20.60 -19.47
CA PHE A 245 33.50 -19.85 -18.20
C PHE A 245 33.78 -20.74 -16.99
N CYS A 246 33.28 -21.97 -17.01
CA CYS A 246 33.26 -22.86 -15.86
C CYS A 246 33.76 -24.25 -16.24
N MET A 247 34.50 -24.88 -15.33
CA MET A 247 35.08 -26.21 -15.50
C MET A 247 34.77 -27.07 -14.28
N HIS A 248 34.51 -28.36 -14.49
CA HIS A 248 34.15 -29.26 -13.40
C HIS A 248 35.29 -29.31 -12.37
N VAL A 249 34.96 -29.28 -11.07
CA VAL A 249 35.93 -29.14 -9.95
C VAL A 249 37.04 -30.20 -9.94
N ARG A 250 36.88 -31.30 -10.67
CA ARG A 250 37.90 -32.37 -10.79
C ARG A 250 38.87 -32.20 -11.94
N ASP A 251 38.50 -31.39 -12.92
CA ASP A 251 39.28 -31.16 -14.13
C ASP A 251 40.00 -29.81 -14.09
N VAL A 252 39.62 -28.96 -13.12
CA VAL A 252 40.25 -27.67 -12.86
C VAL A 252 41.64 -27.92 -12.28
N ASN A 253 42.68 -27.50 -13.01
CA ASN A 253 44.03 -27.41 -12.47
C ASN A 253 44.31 -25.98 -12.04
N GLU A 254 44.09 -25.65 -10.76
CA GLU A 254 44.23 -24.27 -10.28
C GLU A 254 45.67 -23.76 -10.42
N CYS A 255 46.67 -24.64 -10.24
CA CYS A 255 48.08 -24.31 -10.39
C CYS A 255 48.43 -23.86 -11.82
N ALA A 256 47.94 -24.58 -12.83
CA ALA A 256 48.14 -24.24 -14.24
C ALA A 256 47.39 -22.96 -14.64
N LEU A 257 46.17 -22.82 -14.13
CA LEU A 257 45.32 -21.64 -14.35
C LEU A 257 45.78 -20.41 -13.54
N GLY A 258 46.70 -20.57 -12.58
CA GLY A 258 47.09 -19.49 -11.69
C GLY A 258 45.97 -19.01 -10.78
N LEU A 259 44.93 -19.82 -10.58
CA LEU A 259 43.79 -19.54 -9.70
C LEU A 259 44.09 -19.98 -8.27
N THR A 260 45.24 -19.55 -7.76
CA THR A 260 45.77 -19.97 -6.47
C THR A 260 46.02 -18.78 -5.57
N ASN A 261 45.85 -18.94 -4.26
CA ASN A 261 46.39 -18.03 -3.25
C ASN A 261 47.65 -18.62 -2.59
N CYS A 262 48.47 -19.36 -3.34
CA CYS A 262 49.81 -19.73 -2.87
C CYS A 262 50.68 -18.48 -2.80
N SER A 263 51.64 -18.45 -1.87
CA SER A 263 52.71 -17.45 -1.89
C SER A 263 53.48 -17.58 -3.21
N GLY A 264 53.98 -16.47 -3.75
CA GLY A 264 54.68 -16.45 -5.04
C GLY A 264 55.95 -17.31 -5.09
N VAL A 265 56.47 -17.72 -3.93
CA VAL A 265 57.62 -18.63 -3.79
C VAL A 265 57.22 -20.06 -3.41
N ALA A 266 55.94 -20.32 -3.12
CA ALA A 266 55.46 -21.64 -2.73
C ALA A 266 55.23 -22.56 -3.94
N GLU A 267 55.46 -23.85 -3.73
CA GLU A 267 55.13 -24.90 -4.71
C GLU A 267 53.61 -25.16 -4.67
N CYS A 268 52.96 -25.05 -5.84
CA CYS A 268 51.55 -25.40 -5.99
C CYS A 268 51.41 -26.84 -6.45
N ILE A 269 50.59 -27.61 -5.72
CA ILE A 269 50.30 -29.02 -6.00
C ILE A 269 48.81 -29.15 -6.29
N ASP A 270 48.49 -29.49 -7.53
CA ASP A 270 47.15 -29.75 -8.01
C ASP A 270 46.58 -31.04 -7.40
N ARG A 271 45.27 -31.07 -7.09
CA ARG A 271 44.58 -32.24 -6.56
C ARG A 271 43.31 -32.53 -7.36
N PRO A 272 42.76 -33.76 -7.25
CA PRO A 272 41.49 -34.07 -7.92
C PRO A 272 40.31 -33.20 -7.49
N ILE A 273 40.40 -32.45 -6.39
CA ILE A 273 39.47 -31.39 -6.01
C ILE A 273 40.31 -30.32 -5.29
N GLY A 274 40.48 -29.16 -5.91
CA GLY A 274 41.27 -28.06 -5.38
C GLY A 274 42.78 -28.29 -5.47
N TYR A 275 43.55 -27.51 -4.71
CA TYR A 275 45.01 -27.54 -4.72
C TYR A 275 45.57 -27.32 -3.31
N THR A 276 46.85 -27.63 -3.14
CA THR A 276 47.60 -27.32 -1.91
C THR A 276 48.90 -26.62 -2.22
N CYS A 277 49.27 -25.68 -1.36
CA CYS A 277 50.56 -24.99 -1.44
C CYS A 277 51.53 -25.62 -0.45
N LYS A 278 52.81 -25.60 -0.79
CA LYS A 278 53.89 -26.14 0.03
C LYS A 278 55.08 -25.19 -0.02
N CYS A 279 55.65 -24.87 1.14
CA CYS A 279 56.90 -24.13 1.21
C CYS A 279 58.04 -24.98 0.62
N PRO A 280 58.93 -24.39 -0.21
CA PRO A 280 60.14 -25.05 -0.65
C PRO A 280 61.06 -25.37 0.53
N ASP A 281 61.96 -26.32 0.33
CA ASP A 281 62.92 -26.71 1.36
C ASP A 281 63.78 -25.50 1.79
N GLY A 282 63.85 -25.26 3.10
CA GLY A 282 64.57 -24.12 3.69
C GLY A 282 63.74 -22.86 3.93
N TYR A 283 62.46 -22.85 3.54
CA TYR A 283 61.53 -21.75 3.85
C TYR A 283 60.72 -22.04 5.12
N ILE A 284 60.47 -21.01 5.92
CA ILE A 284 59.65 -21.09 7.13
C ILE A 284 58.25 -20.56 6.80
N ASP A 285 57.24 -21.35 7.11
CA ASP A 285 55.85 -20.97 6.92
C ASP A 285 55.39 -20.00 8.02
N GLY A 286 54.86 -18.84 7.61
CA GLY A 286 54.32 -17.85 8.52
C GLY A 286 52.97 -18.25 9.13
N ASN A 287 52.28 -19.23 8.56
CA ASN A 287 50.99 -19.74 9.04
C ASN A 287 50.85 -21.27 8.82
N PRO A 288 51.16 -22.09 9.84
CA PRO A 288 51.06 -23.55 9.73
C PRO A 288 49.64 -24.09 9.40
N ASP A 289 48.58 -23.32 9.68
CA ASP A 289 47.20 -23.72 9.37
C ASP A 289 46.86 -23.52 7.87
N GLU A 290 47.61 -22.69 7.16
CA GLU A 290 47.50 -22.48 5.71
C GLU A 290 48.86 -22.59 5.02
N PRO A 291 49.41 -23.80 4.90
CA PRO A 291 50.77 -23.96 4.44
C PRO A 291 51.04 -23.37 3.07
N GLY A 292 52.18 -22.71 2.89
CA GLY A 292 52.63 -22.13 1.63
C GLY A 292 51.85 -20.89 1.19
N ARG A 293 51.12 -20.22 2.09
CA ARG A 293 50.34 -18.99 1.78
C ARG A 293 50.87 -17.72 2.44
N VAL A 294 51.71 -17.83 3.47
CA VAL A 294 52.25 -16.69 4.25
C VAL A 294 53.76 -16.83 4.43
#